data_AF-A0A1V1T775-F1
#
_entry.id   AF-A0A1V1T775-F1
#
_cell.length_a   1.000
_cell.length_b   1.000
_cell.length_c   1.000
_cell.angle_alpha   90.00
_cell.angle_beta   90.00
_cell.angle_gamma   90.00
#
_symmetry.space_group_name_H-M   'P 1'
#
loop_
_entity.id
_entity.type
_entity.pdbx_description
1 polymer ?
#
loop_
_entity_poly.entity_id
_entity_poly.type
_entity_poly.pdbx_seq_one_letter_code
_entity_poly.pdbx_strand_id
1 'polypeptide(L)'
;MKRKSEHSPKGRGLADRNLMTSLVRASQDEATAGSSGLTESEIYGNMFVFNFAGHDTTAHTFTFAIFFLAANPQVQDWVHEEVRQVLGDRDPSEWHYNADFPRLKRCLSIMLETPRLYTPVPVAKWTDREARQLSVGDKTVVIPPNTMVIPSYASVHTDPKYWGSDSLAWRPSRWINATAPSTTEHSSEHLINPQRGTFLGWSEGSRDYSNPTPRLAFRSRD
;
A
#
# COMPACT_ATOMS: atom_id res chain seq x y z
N MET A 1 -58.28 -10.68 18.51
CA MET A 1 -57.45 -10.90 17.31
C MET A 1 -56.64 -9.65 16.99
N LYS A 2 -55.40 -9.55 17.49
CA LYS A 2 -54.45 -8.48 17.13
C LYS A 2 -53.36 -9.09 16.26
N ARG A 3 -53.19 -8.59 15.03
CA ARG A 3 -52.19 -9.03 14.06
C ARG A 3 -50.79 -8.67 14.58
N LYS A 4 -49.92 -9.67 14.77
CA LYS A 4 -48.47 -9.46 14.79
C LYS A 4 -48.03 -9.33 13.32
N SER A 5 -47.70 -8.12 12.90
CA SER A 5 -46.90 -7.92 11.68
C SER A 5 -45.44 -8.18 12.05
N GLU A 6 -44.92 -9.34 11.68
CA GLU A 6 -43.50 -9.63 11.72
C GLU A 6 -42.78 -8.69 10.76
N HIS A 7 -41.92 -7.85 11.32
CA HIS A 7 -41.01 -7.01 10.56
C HIS A 7 -39.84 -7.89 10.13
N SER A 8 -39.86 -8.33 8.88
CA SER A 8 -38.74 -9.01 8.22
C SER A 8 -37.53 -8.07 8.19
N PRO A 9 -36.32 -8.47 8.64
CA PRO A 9 -35.17 -7.58 8.63
C PRO A 9 -34.69 -7.41 7.19
N LYS A 10 -35.09 -6.29 6.58
CA LYS A 10 -34.54 -5.80 5.32
C LYS A 10 -33.03 -5.60 5.45
N GLY A 11 -32.29 -6.23 4.54
CA GLY A 11 -30.93 -5.90 4.11
C GLY A 11 -29.94 -5.39 5.15
N ARG A 12 -29.14 -6.29 5.76
CA ARG A 12 -27.86 -5.93 6.39
C ARG A 12 -26.86 -5.51 5.30
N GLY A 13 -26.94 -4.25 4.91
CA GLY A 13 -26.07 -3.62 3.91
C GLY A 13 -24.65 -3.38 4.44
N LEU A 14 -23.73 -3.05 3.52
CA LEU A 14 -22.29 -2.79 3.72
C LEU A 14 -21.91 -1.92 4.94
N ALA A 15 -22.83 -1.14 5.51
CA ALA A 15 -22.61 -0.31 6.70
C ALA A 15 -22.17 -1.10 7.96
N ASP A 16 -22.51 -2.40 8.04
CA ASP A 16 -22.21 -3.29 9.17
C ASP A 16 -20.80 -3.94 9.13
N ARG A 17 -19.94 -3.51 8.21
CA ARG A 17 -18.57 -4.04 8.02
C ARG A 17 -17.55 -2.92 7.86
N ASN A 18 -17.29 -2.20 8.94
CA ASN A 18 -16.18 -1.27 9.07
C ASN A 18 -15.09 -1.82 10.02
N LEU A 19 -13.91 -1.20 10.01
CA LEU A 19 -12.77 -1.64 10.84
C LEU A 19 -13.14 -1.81 12.32
N MET A 20 -13.95 -0.89 12.86
CA MET A 20 -14.41 -0.96 14.24
C MET A 20 -15.28 -2.18 14.52
N THR A 21 -16.29 -2.41 13.68
CA THR A 21 -17.13 -3.60 13.80
C THR A 21 -16.31 -4.88 13.65
N SER A 22 -15.24 -4.88 12.85
CA SER A 22 -14.33 -6.03 12.73
C SER A 22 -13.48 -6.24 13.97
N LEU A 23 -12.91 -5.19 14.57
CA LEU A 23 -12.13 -5.28 15.81
C LEU A 23 -13.00 -5.74 16.99
N VAL A 24 -14.22 -5.23 17.09
CA VAL A 24 -15.18 -5.64 18.13
C VAL A 24 -15.57 -7.12 17.97
N ARG A 25 -15.88 -7.56 16.75
CA ARG A 25 -16.20 -8.97 16.47
C ARG A 25 -15.02 -9.89 16.81
N ALA A 26 -13.82 -9.55 16.34
CA ALA A 26 -12.62 -10.33 16.62
C ALA A 26 -12.34 -10.43 18.13
N SER A 27 -12.52 -9.33 18.88
CA SER A 27 -12.38 -9.34 20.34
C SER A 27 -13.40 -10.28 21.02
N GLN A 28 -14.65 -10.29 20.56
CA GLN A 28 -15.70 -11.16 21.08
C GLN A 28 -15.44 -12.64 20.76
N ASP A 29 -14.94 -12.94 19.58
CA ASP A 29 -14.60 -14.30 19.15
C ASP A 29 -13.44 -14.87 19.99
N GLU A 30 -12.38 -14.07 20.22
CA GLU A 30 -11.23 -14.42 21.07
C GLU A 30 -11.65 -14.64 22.54
N ALA A 31 -12.52 -13.78 23.08
CA ALA A 31 -13.11 -13.95 24.41
C ALA A 31 -13.89 -15.27 24.55
N THR A 32 -14.54 -15.72 23.47
CA THR A 32 -15.29 -16.99 23.43
C THR A 32 -14.35 -18.20 23.31
N ALA A 33 -13.18 -18.03 22.70
CA ALA A 33 -12.15 -19.06 22.53
C ALA A 33 -11.25 -19.26 23.78
N GLY A 34 -11.51 -18.54 24.87
CA GLY A 34 -10.76 -18.65 26.12
C GLY A 34 -9.48 -17.81 26.19
N SER A 35 -9.24 -16.95 25.21
CA SER A 35 -8.23 -15.89 25.28
C SER A 35 -8.88 -14.59 25.78
N SER A 36 -8.09 -13.66 26.31
CA SER A 36 -8.59 -12.31 26.60
C SER A 36 -8.70 -11.53 25.29
N GLY A 37 -9.91 -11.22 24.85
CA GLY A 37 -10.14 -10.28 23.74
C GLY A 37 -9.59 -8.88 24.03
N LEU A 38 -9.55 -8.02 23.01
CA LEU A 38 -9.11 -6.63 23.14
C LEU A 38 -10.03 -5.84 24.07
N THR A 39 -9.44 -5.09 24.98
CA THR A 39 -10.12 -4.08 25.80
C THR A 39 -10.64 -2.93 24.93
N GLU A 40 -11.64 -2.21 25.43
CA GLU A 40 -12.17 -1.02 24.76
C GLU A 40 -11.06 0.03 24.51
N SER A 41 -10.16 0.23 25.48
CA SER A 41 -9.00 1.10 25.33
C SER A 41 -8.04 0.65 24.23
N GLU A 42 -7.80 -0.66 24.08
CA GLU A 42 -6.95 -1.18 23.00
C GLU A 42 -7.63 -1.04 21.63
N ILE A 43 -8.96 -1.19 21.56
CA ILE A 43 -9.72 -0.96 20.33
C ILE A 43 -9.59 0.51 19.89
N TYR A 44 -9.83 1.46 20.79
CA TYR A 44 -9.66 2.89 20.47
C TYR A 44 -8.19 3.25 20.17
N GLY A 45 -7.23 2.67 20.90
CA GLY A 45 -5.81 2.87 20.65
C GLY A 45 -5.40 2.40 19.26
N ASN A 46 -5.83 1.20 18.87
CA ASN A 46 -5.59 0.66 17.54
C ASN A 46 -6.24 1.53 16.44
N MET A 47 -7.50 1.95 16.62
CA MET A 47 -8.13 2.89 15.69
C MET A 47 -7.32 4.16 15.48
N PHE A 48 -6.85 4.76 16.58
CA PHE A 48 -6.07 5.99 16.54
C PHE A 48 -4.78 5.77 15.74
N VAL A 49 -4.07 4.68 16.01
CA VAL A 49 -2.83 4.33 15.29
C VAL A 49 -3.09 4.12 13.80
N PHE A 50 -4.15 3.40 13.42
CA PHE A 50 -4.49 3.19 11.99
C PHE A 50 -4.81 4.49 11.27
N ASN A 51 -5.64 5.34 11.88
CA ASN A 51 -5.99 6.64 11.30
C ASN A 51 -4.76 7.54 11.18
N PHE A 52 -3.96 7.63 12.23
CA PHE A 52 -2.77 8.47 12.24
C PHE A 52 -1.73 8.00 11.20
N ALA A 53 -1.42 6.70 11.15
CA ALA A 53 -0.46 6.15 10.22
C ALA A 53 -0.90 6.31 8.74
N GLY A 54 -2.20 6.19 8.47
CA GLY A 54 -2.76 6.32 7.13
C GLY A 54 -3.00 7.77 6.68
N HIS A 55 -3.26 8.70 7.60
CA HIS A 55 -3.67 10.06 7.26
C HIS A 55 -2.54 10.86 6.61
N ASP A 56 -1.42 11.05 7.33
CA ASP A 56 -0.36 11.96 6.89
C ASP A 56 0.41 11.43 5.68
N THR A 57 0.58 10.11 5.61
CA THR A 57 1.25 9.41 4.50
C THR A 57 0.43 9.51 3.21
N THR A 58 -0.88 9.28 3.29
CA THR A 58 -1.79 9.38 2.15
C THR A 58 -1.92 10.83 1.69
N ALA A 59 -2.10 11.78 2.61
CA ALA A 59 -2.23 13.20 2.29
C ALA A 59 -0.98 13.74 1.58
N HIS A 60 0.23 13.41 2.07
CA HIS A 60 1.47 13.81 1.39
C HIS A 60 1.59 13.19 0.00
N THR A 61 1.28 11.89 -0.13
CA THR A 61 1.36 11.19 -1.43
C THR A 61 0.42 11.84 -2.45
N PHE A 62 -0.83 12.13 -2.07
CA PHE A 62 -1.77 12.81 -2.95
C PHE A 62 -1.37 14.24 -3.28
N THR A 63 -0.82 14.98 -2.31
CA THR A 63 -0.36 16.35 -2.54
C THR A 63 0.70 16.40 -3.65
N PHE A 64 1.71 15.51 -3.59
CA PHE A 64 2.71 15.43 -4.65
C PHE A 64 2.16 14.87 -5.95
N ALA A 65 1.28 13.86 -5.91
CA ALA A 65 0.69 13.30 -7.11
C ALA A 65 -0.11 14.35 -7.91
N ILE A 66 -0.93 15.15 -7.21
CA ILE A 66 -1.69 16.25 -7.81
C ILE A 66 -0.76 17.33 -8.35
N PHE A 67 0.28 17.69 -7.60
CA PHE A 67 1.30 18.64 -8.07
C PHE A 67 1.97 18.17 -9.37
N PHE A 68 2.37 16.89 -9.44
CA PHE A 68 2.98 16.34 -10.64
C PHE A 68 2.03 16.27 -11.83
N LEU A 69 0.77 15.87 -11.61
CA LEU A 69 -0.25 15.86 -12.66
C LEU A 69 -0.48 17.28 -13.21
N ALA A 70 -0.58 18.28 -12.34
CA ALA A 70 -0.74 19.67 -12.75
C ALA A 70 0.46 20.18 -13.57
N ALA A 71 1.67 19.73 -13.23
CA ALA A 71 2.89 20.08 -13.95
C ALA A 71 3.12 19.28 -15.25
N ASN A 72 2.35 18.20 -15.50
CA ASN A 72 2.50 17.30 -16.64
C ASN A 72 1.16 17.03 -17.33
N PRO A 73 0.60 17.99 -18.08
CA PRO A 73 -0.70 17.84 -18.76
C PRO A 73 -0.79 16.60 -19.66
N GLN A 74 0.30 16.24 -20.33
CA GLN A 74 0.38 15.03 -21.16
C GLN A 74 0.15 13.74 -20.37
N VAL A 75 0.58 13.69 -19.10
CA VAL A 75 0.32 12.55 -18.21
C VAL A 75 -1.12 12.58 -17.70
N GLN A 76 -1.66 13.78 -17.45
CA GLN A 76 -3.07 13.96 -17.10
C GLN A 76 -3.99 13.44 -18.21
N ASP A 77 -3.73 13.80 -19.46
CA ASP A 77 -4.47 13.31 -20.63
C ASP A 77 -4.37 11.79 -20.77
N TRP A 78 -3.17 11.23 -20.57
CA TRP A 78 -2.91 9.79 -20.63
C TRP A 78 -3.67 8.98 -19.57
N VAL A 79 -3.79 9.50 -18.35
CA VAL A 79 -4.59 8.86 -17.29
C VAL A 79 -6.08 9.09 -17.51
N HIS A 80 -6.48 10.26 -18.00
CA HIS A 80 -7.87 10.56 -18.34
C HIS A 80 -8.42 9.64 -19.43
N GLU A 81 -7.59 9.29 -20.42
CA GLU A 81 -7.92 8.29 -21.44
C GLU A 81 -8.31 6.94 -20.80
N GLU A 82 -7.51 6.42 -19.85
CA GLU A 82 -7.81 5.18 -19.13
C GLU A 82 -9.11 5.30 -18.32
N VAL A 83 -9.30 6.40 -17.59
CA VAL A 83 -10.52 6.62 -16.81
C VAL A 83 -11.76 6.59 -17.71
N ARG A 84 -11.71 7.26 -18.86
CA ARG A 84 -12.78 7.22 -19.86
C ARG A 84 -13.00 5.82 -20.44
N GLN A 85 -11.96 5.04 -20.68
CA GLN A 85 -12.09 3.69 -21.22
C GLN A 85 -12.65 2.69 -20.19
N VAL A 86 -12.23 2.80 -18.93
CA VAL A 86 -12.61 1.85 -17.87
C VAL A 86 -13.98 2.18 -17.31
N LEU A 87 -14.22 3.45 -16.97
CA LEU A 87 -15.45 3.90 -16.31
C LEU A 87 -16.48 4.39 -17.32
N GLY A 88 -16.05 4.96 -18.46
CA GLY A 88 -16.94 5.51 -19.46
C GLY A 88 -17.77 6.67 -18.91
N ASP A 89 -18.98 6.81 -19.44
CA ASP A 89 -19.99 7.74 -18.95
C ASP A 89 -20.97 7.08 -17.96
N ARG A 90 -20.60 5.91 -17.39
CA ARG A 90 -21.41 5.21 -16.39
C ARG A 90 -21.59 6.08 -15.15
N ASP A 91 -22.77 6.00 -14.56
CA ASP A 91 -23.03 6.67 -13.29
C ASP A 91 -22.09 6.12 -12.20
N PRO A 92 -21.52 6.95 -11.31
CA PRO A 92 -20.64 6.49 -10.24
C PRO A 92 -21.25 5.41 -9.34
N SER A 93 -22.58 5.32 -9.23
CA SER A 93 -23.26 4.24 -8.50
C SER A 93 -23.13 2.86 -9.15
N GLU A 94 -22.76 2.81 -10.44
CA GLU A 94 -22.52 1.59 -11.21
C GLU A 94 -21.04 1.15 -11.18
N TRP A 95 -20.17 1.91 -10.49
CA TRP A 95 -18.77 1.54 -10.37
C TRP A 95 -18.60 0.38 -9.38
N HIS A 96 -17.77 -0.58 -9.76
CA HIS A 96 -17.52 -1.78 -8.97
C HIS A 96 -16.03 -1.91 -8.71
N TYR A 97 -15.62 -1.68 -7.46
CA TYR A 97 -14.21 -1.71 -7.05
C TYR A 97 -13.45 -2.95 -7.57
N ASN A 98 -14.00 -4.16 -7.36
CA ASN A 98 -13.32 -5.39 -7.75
C ASN A 98 -13.20 -5.59 -9.26
N ALA A 99 -14.07 -4.96 -10.07
CA ALA A 99 -14.06 -5.10 -11.52
C ALA A 99 -13.30 -3.95 -12.21
N ASP A 100 -13.48 -2.73 -11.71
CA ASP A 100 -12.98 -1.52 -12.33
C ASP A 100 -11.57 -1.15 -11.83
N PHE A 101 -11.30 -1.23 -10.52
CA PHE A 101 -10.02 -0.81 -9.95
C PHE A 101 -8.80 -1.54 -10.54
N PRO A 102 -8.82 -2.89 -10.75
CA PRO A 102 -7.70 -3.59 -11.38
C PRO A 102 -7.39 -3.18 -12.82
N ARG A 103 -8.34 -2.49 -13.49
CA ARG A 103 -8.19 -1.98 -14.85
C ARG A 103 -7.56 -0.58 -14.88
N LEU A 104 -7.53 0.15 -13.77
CA LEU A 104 -6.97 1.50 -13.63
C LEU A 104 -5.44 1.47 -13.37
N LYS A 105 -4.69 0.85 -14.27
CA LYS A 105 -3.25 0.59 -14.15
C LYS A 105 -2.42 1.87 -14.26
N ARG A 106 -2.79 2.80 -15.14
CA ARG A 106 -2.12 4.09 -15.30
C ARG A 106 -2.36 4.95 -14.06
N CYS A 107 -3.57 4.99 -13.51
CA CYS A 107 -3.84 5.58 -12.20
C CYS A 107 -2.94 4.98 -11.11
N LEU A 108 -2.80 3.65 -11.06
CA LEU A 108 -1.93 3.00 -10.09
C LEU A 108 -0.44 3.34 -10.31
N SER A 109 0.00 3.49 -11.56
CA SER A 109 1.37 3.93 -11.88
C SER A 109 1.72 5.30 -11.31
N ILE A 110 0.75 6.22 -11.24
CA ILE A 110 0.92 7.55 -10.60
C ILE A 110 1.22 7.38 -9.11
N MET A 111 0.48 6.48 -8.47
CA MET A 111 0.61 6.19 -7.03
C MET A 111 1.87 5.38 -6.70
N LEU A 112 2.53 4.76 -7.70
CA LEU A 112 3.84 4.11 -7.54
C LEU A 112 5.00 5.07 -7.82
N GLU A 113 4.90 5.88 -8.88
CA GLU A 113 5.96 6.79 -9.29
C GLU A 113 6.13 7.97 -8.33
N THR A 114 5.03 8.46 -7.76
CA THR A 114 5.07 9.57 -6.80
C THR A 114 5.90 9.23 -5.55
N PRO A 115 5.62 8.15 -4.79
CA PRO A 115 6.43 7.79 -3.63
C PRO A 115 7.84 7.29 -3.98
N ARG A 116 8.09 6.87 -5.24
CA ARG A 116 9.45 6.58 -5.72
C ARG A 116 10.32 7.84 -5.60
N LEU A 117 9.86 8.97 -6.17
CA LEU A 117 10.62 10.22 -6.12
C LEU A 117 10.45 10.99 -4.81
N TYR A 118 9.27 10.91 -4.20
CA TYR A 118 8.90 11.62 -2.98
C TYR A 118 8.47 10.63 -1.92
N THR A 119 9.44 9.94 -1.33
CA THR A 119 9.20 8.96 -0.27
C THR A 119 8.73 9.68 1.01
N PRO A 120 7.46 9.53 1.43
CA PRO A 120 6.90 10.36 2.50
C PRO A 120 7.51 10.09 3.89
N VAL A 121 7.97 8.86 4.13
CA VAL A 121 8.47 8.43 5.45
C VAL A 121 9.78 7.64 5.31
N PRO A 122 10.94 8.23 5.63
CA PRO A 122 12.15 7.46 5.87
C PRO A 122 12.03 6.71 7.21
N VAL A 123 12.31 5.41 7.23
CA VAL A 123 12.19 4.59 8.44
C VAL A 123 13.56 4.41 9.09
N ALA A 124 13.77 5.01 10.26
CA ALA A 124 14.92 4.73 11.09
C ALA A 124 14.76 3.40 11.84
N LYS A 125 15.85 2.66 11.97
CA LYS A 125 15.96 1.46 12.80
C LYS A 125 17.01 1.70 13.89
N TRP A 126 16.89 0.98 14.99
CA TRP A 126 17.83 1.06 16.10
C TRP A 126 18.29 -0.35 16.46
N THR A 127 19.59 -0.50 16.71
CA THR A 127 20.06 -1.66 17.48
C THR A 127 19.68 -1.48 18.95
N ASP A 128 19.47 -2.60 19.62
CA ASP A 128 19.16 -2.66 21.03
C ASP A 128 20.44 -2.58 21.88
N ARG A 129 20.43 -3.15 23.09
CA ARG A 129 21.58 -3.14 24.00
C ARG A 129 22.74 -4.02 23.52
N GLU A 130 22.55 -4.77 22.43
CA GLU A 130 23.54 -5.65 21.86
C GLU A 130 23.95 -5.21 20.45
N ALA A 131 25.17 -5.57 20.05
CA ALA A 131 25.64 -5.35 18.70
C ALA A 131 24.88 -6.27 17.73
N ARG A 132 24.61 -5.79 16.52
CA ARG A 132 23.96 -6.56 15.46
C ARG A 132 24.90 -6.74 14.28
N GLN A 133 25.03 -7.98 13.82
CA GLN A 133 25.81 -8.28 12.62
C GLN A 133 24.93 -8.17 11.39
N LEU A 134 25.43 -7.49 10.36
CA LEU A 134 24.81 -7.36 9.06
C LEU A 134 25.77 -7.92 7.99
N SER A 135 25.32 -8.93 7.28
CA SER A 135 26.04 -9.44 6.10
C SER A 135 25.71 -8.57 4.89
N VAL A 136 26.74 -7.98 4.27
CA VAL A 136 26.66 -7.14 3.08
C VAL A 136 27.57 -7.72 2.02
N GLY A 137 27.01 -8.54 1.12
CA GLY A 137 27.81 -9.37 0.21
C GLY A 137 28.72 -10.30 1.00
N ASP A 138 30.02 -10.29 0.70
CA ASP A 138 31.03 -11.12 1.37
C ASP A 138 31.58 -10.50 2.66
N LYS A 139 31.03 -9.36 3.09
CA LYS A 139 31.50 -8.63 4.28
C LYS A 139 30.50 -8.76 5.42
N THR A 140 31.01 -8.92 6.63
CA THR A 140 30.21 -8.79 7.85
C THR A 140 30.49 -7.44 8.49
N VAL A 141 29.45 -6.63 8.62
CA VAL A 141 29.48 -5.34 9.31
C VAL A 141 28.89 -5.53 10.70
N VAL A 142 29.62 -5.14 11.74
CA VAL A 142 29.11 -5.15 13.12
C VAL A 142 28.58 -3.75 13.44
N ILE A 143 27.28 -3.65 13.65
CA ILE A 143 26.60 -2.43 14.08
C ILE A 143 26.62 -2.42 15.61
N PRO A 144 27.22 -1.41 16.27
CA PRO A 144 27.29 -1.34 17.71
C PRO A 144 25.90 -1.28 18.38
N PRO A 145 25.80 -1.55 19.69
CA PRO A 145 24.59 -1.29 20.47
C PRO A 145 24.10 0.15 20.35
N ASN A 146 22.80 0.37 20.54
CA ASN A 146 22.14 1.69 20.59
C ASN A 146 22.46 2.60 19.38
N THR A 147 22.67 1.99 18.21
CA THR A 147 23.02 2.69 16.97
C THR A 147 21.79 2.85 16.10
N MET A 148 21.54 4.09 15.67
CA MET A 148 20.51 4.40 14.69
C MET A 148 21.03 4.11 13.28
N VAL A 149 20.23 3.38 12.50
CA VAL A 149 20.47 3.03 11.10
C VAL A 149 19.32 3.61 10.28
N ILE A 150 19.64 4.47 9.32
CA ILE A 150 18.67 5.08 8.42
C ILE A 150 18.98 4.59 7.00
N PRO A 151 18.21 3.65 6.44
CA PRO A 151 18.33 3.28 5.03
C PRO A 151 17.95 4.47 4.15
N SER A 152 18.76 4.76 3.13
CA SER A 152 18.44 5.82 2.18
C SER A 152 17.51 5.30 1.08
N TYR A 153 16.21 5.37 1.33
CA TYR A 153 15.19 4.98 0.34
C TYR A 153 15.24 5.84 -0.91
N ALA A 154 15.38 7.16 -0.74
CA ALA A 154 15.49 8.09 -1.86
C ALA A 154 16.67 7.75 -2.78
N SER A 155 17.83 7.38 -2.22
CA SER A 155 18.99 6.98 -3.03
C SER A 155 18.70 5.73 -3.85
N VAL A 156 18.09 4.69 -3.25
CA VAL A 156 17.75 3.46 -3.97
C VAL A 156 16.70 3.72 -5.06
N HIS A 157 15.69 4.54 -4.75
CA HIS A 157 14.62 4.90 -5.68
C HIS A 157 15.07 5.80 -6.83
N THR A 158 16.21 6.46 -6.71
CA THR A 158 16.74 7.39 -7.73
C THR A 158 18.08 6.93 -8.32
N ASP A 159 18.58 5.75 -7.93
CA ASP A 159 19.83 5.22 -8.46
C ASP A 159 19.68 4.90 -9.96
N PRO A 160 20.46 5.54 -10.85
CA PRO A 160 20.41 5.29 -12.29
C PRO A 160 20.71 3.83 -12.66
N LYS A 161 21.41 3.09 -11.81
CA LYS A 161 21.66 1.66 -11.99
C LYS A 161 20.37 0.84 -12.10
N TYR A 162 19.34 1.21 -11.34
CA TYR A 162 18.07 0.49 -11.31
C TYR A 162 16.97 1.20 -12.11
N TRP A 163 17.03 2.54 -12.19
CA TRP A 163 15.95 3.37 -12.74
C TRP A 163 16.28 4.03 -14.08
N GLY A 164 17.49 3.83 -14.60
CA GLY A 164 17.97 4.38 -15.86
C GLY A 164 18.50 5.81 -15.74
N SER A 165 18.95 6.38 -16.86
CA SER A 165 19.49 7.75 -16.92
C SER A 165 18.46 8.82 -16.56
N ASP A 166 17.17 8.50 -16.66
CA ASP A 166 16.04 9.35 -16.29
C ASP A 166 15.52 9.08 -14.87
N SER A 167 16.35 8.51 -13.99
CA SER A 167 15.94 8.10 -12.64
C SER A 167 15.32 9.24 -11.81
N LEU A 168 15.71 10.49 -12.06
CA LEU A 168 15.17 11.66 -11.38
C LEU A 168 13.91 12.23 -12.03
N ALA A 169 13.53 11.76 -13.23
CA ALA A 169 12.34 12.20 -13.92
C ALA A 169 11.10 11.47 -13.37
N TRP A 170 10.05 12.24 -13.08
CA TRP A 170 8.75 11.69 -12.74
C TRP A 170 8.09 11.17 -14.01
N ARG A 171 8.16 9.84 -14.22
CA ARG A 171 7.67 9.16 -15.43
C ARG A 171 6.82 7.93 -15.06
N PRO A 172 5.52 8.12 -14.80
CA PRO A 172 4.61 7.03 -14.41
C PRO A 172 4.55 5.87 -15.41
N SER A 173 4.72 6.15 -16.71
CA SER A 173 4.74 5.11 -17.74
C SER A 173 5.86 4.08 -17.57
N ARG A 174 6.88 4.33 -16.73
CA ARG A 174 7.92 3.33 -16.41
C ARG A 174 7.38 2.08 -15.72
N TRP A 175 6.19 2.18 -15.13
CA TRP A 175 5.53 1.08 -14.45
C TRP A 175 4.60 0.30 -15.38
N ILE A 176 4.47 0.69 -16.65
CA ILE A 176 3.57 0.08 -17.61
C ILE A 176 4.37 -0.58 -18.72
N ASN A 177 4.13 -1.87 -18.94
CA ASN A 177 4.56 -2.56 -20.15
C ASN A 177 3.36 -2.67 -21.10
N ALA A 178 3.51 -2.17 -22.32
CA ALA A 178 2.52 -2.35 -23.38
C ALA A 178 2.97 -3.50 -24.29
N THR A 179 2.19 -4.57 -24.35
CA THR A 179 2.38 -5.62 -25.36
C THR A 179 1.79 -5.18 -26.70
N ALA A 180 2.36 -5.66 -27.82
CA ALA A 180 1.90 -5.30 -29.16
C ALA A 180 0.39 -5.55 -29.35
N PRO A 181 -0.31 -4.75 -30.17
CA PRO A 181 -1.76 -4.83 -30.30
C PRO A 181 -2.17 -6.17 -30.92
N SER A 182 -2.80 -7.04 -30.13
CA SER A 182 -3.64 -8.12 -30.64
C SER A 182 -5.05 -7.55 -30.89
N THR A 183 -5.68 -7.94 -31.99
CA THR A 183 -6.93 -7.40 -32.58
C THR A 183 -8.20 -7.49 -31.73
N THR A 184 -8.10 -7.77 -30.44
CA THR A 184 -9.22 -7.86 -29.50
C THR A 184 -8.83 -7.23 -28.16
N GLU A 185 -9.33 -6.01 -27.94
CA GLU A 185 -9.39 -5.26 -26.67
C GLU A 185 -8.06 -4.83 -26.00
N HIS A 186 -8.10 -3.67 -25.32
CA HIS A 186 -6.98 -3.02 -24.60
C HIS A 186 -6.49 -3.79 -23.35
N SER A 187 -6.51 -5.13 -23.38
CA SER A 187 -5.93 -5.98 -22.33
C SER A 187 -4.39 -6.02 -22.33
N SER A 188 -3.72 -5.18 -23.11
CA SER A 188 -2.29 -5.29 -23.42
C SER A 188 -1.35 -4.54 -22.47
N GLU A 189 -1.87 -3.69 -21.58
CA GLU A 189 -1.06 -2.98 -20.57
C GLU A 189 -0.95 -3.79 -19.29
N HIS A 190 0.27 -3.96 -18.78
CA HIS A 190 0.54 -4.65 -17.51
C HIS A 190 1.43 -3.81 -16.61
N LEU A 191 1.15 -3.83 -15.31
CA LEU A 191 2.02 -3.22 -14.32
C LEU A 191 3.31 -4.03 -14.18
N ILE A 192 4.43 -3.32 -14.21
CA ILE A 192 5.76 -3.87 -14.02
C ILE A 192 6.04 -3.94 -12.53
N ASN A 193 6.43 -5.12 -12.07
CA ASN A 193 7.03 -5.27 -10.75
C ASN A 193 8.53 -4.96 -10.84
N PRO A 194 9.03 -3.98 -10.09
CA PRO A 194 10.43 -3.62 -10.11
C PRO A 194 11.27 -4.74 -9.50
N GLN A 195 12.57 -4.73 -9.76
CA GLN A 195 13.48 -5.69 -9.14
C GLN A 195 13.38 -5.60 -7.61
N ARG A 196 13.41 -6.74 -6.93
CA ARG A 196 13.32 -6.81 -5.46
C ARG A 196 14.35 -5.89 -4.82
N GLY A 197 13.92 -5.09 -3.84
CA GLY A 197 14.78 -4.14 -3.13
C GLY A 197 15.11 -2.86 -3.89
N THR A 198 14.58 -2.63 -5.09
CA THR A 198 14.81 -1.38 -5.86
C THR A 198 13.69 -0.35 -5.67
N PHE A 199 12.52 -0.80 -5.23
CA PHE A 199 11.41 0.04 -4.80
C PHE A 199 10.91 -0.40 -3.42
N LEU A 200 10.86 0.56 -2.50
CA LEU A 200 10.62 0.43 -1.06
C LEU A 200 9.55 1.44 -0.60
N GLY A 201 8.53 1.69 -1.43
CA GLY A 201 7.47 2.68 -1.14
C GLY A 201 6.71 2.40 0.17
N TRP A 202 6.70 1.14 0.62
CA TRP A 202 6.02 0.67 1.83
C TRP A 202 6.95 -0.14 2.74
N SER A 203 8.26 0.13 2.68
CA SER A 203 9.31 -0.69 3.28
C SER A 203 9.39 -2.10 2.68
N GLU A 204 10.25 -2.95 3.25
CA GLU A 204 10.39 -4.36 2.89
C GLU A 204 10.71 -5.17 4.15
N GLY A 205 10.30 -6.44 4.20
CA GLY A 205 10.63 -7.37 5.28
C GLY A 205 9.51 -7.52 6.32
N SER A 206 9.88 -7.80 7.57
CA SER A 206 8.92 -8.12 8.64
C SER A 206 8.04 -6.95 9.10
N ARG A 207 8.35 -5.73 8.64
CA ARG A 207 7.57 -4.52 8.91
C ARG A 207 7.10 -3.83 7.62
N ASP A 208 7.01 -4.59 6.54
CA ASP A 208 6.43 -4.15 5.27
C ASP A 208 4.92 -3.97 5.41
N TYR A 209 4.37 -2.84 4.96
CA TYR A 209 2.93 -2.59 4.99
C TYR A 209 2.14 -3.45 3.98
N SER A 210 2.83 -4.07 3.01
CA SER A 210 2.22 -4.87 1.96
C SER A 210 2.21 -6.38 2.23
N ASN A 211 2.84 -6.85 3.32
CA ASN A 211 2.94 -8.28 3.61
C ASN A 211 1.76 -8.76 4.50
N PRO A 212 0.80 -9.55 3.98
CA PRO A 212 -0.31 -10.07 4.76
C PRO A 212 0.09 -11.23 5.71
N THR A 213 1.37 -11.61 5.77
CA THR A 213 1.81 -12.77 6.55
C THR A 213 2.78 -12.38 7.67
N PRO A 214 2.41 -12.53 8.95
CA PRO A 214 3.37 -12.46 10.04
C PRO A 214 4.21 -13.75 10.01
N ARG A 215 5.34 -13.75 9.30
CA ARG A 215 6.35 -14.79 9.50
C ARG A 215 7.07 -14.49 10.80
N LEU A 216 6.59 -15.12 11.88
CA LEU A 216 7.36 -15.39 13.09
C LEU A 216 8.68 -16.06 12.67
N ALA A 217 9.74 -15.27 12.57
CA ALA A 217 11.08 -15.76 12.35
C ALA A 217 11.69 -16.14 13.71
N PHE A 218 11.34 -17.32 14.21
CA PHE A 218 12.22 -18.09 15.08
C PHE A 218 12.51 -19.40 14.37
N ARG A 219 13.59 -19.41 13.61
CA ARG A 219 14.28 -20.66 13.28
C ARG A 219 15.53 -20.65 14.13
N SER A 220 15.44 -21.24 15.32
CA SER A 220 16.63 -21.74 16.01
C SER A 220 17.32 -22.70 15.05
N ARG A 221 18.61 -22.47 14.81
CA ARG A 221 19.47 -23.52 14.30
C ARG A 221 20.21 -24.08 15.50
N ASP A 222 20.06 -25.38 15.70
CA ASP A 222 21.02 -26.23 16.41
C ASP A 222 22.41 -26.10 15.79
#